data_AF-A0A2D8HK27-F1
#
_entry.id   AF-A0A2D8HK27-F1
#
_cell.length_a   1.000
_cell.length_b   1.000
_cell.length_c   1.000
_cell.angle_alpha   90.00
_cell.angle_beta   90.00
_cell.angle_gamma   90.00
#
_symmetry.space_group_name_H-M   'P 1'
#
loop_
_entity.id
_entity.type
_entity.pdbx_description
1 polymer ?
#
loop_
_entity_poly.entity_id
_entity_poly.type
_entity_poly.pdbx_seq_one_letter_code
_entity_poly.pdbx_strand_id
1 'polypeptide(L)'
;MAREAEKREKSAEAFRTISEVSEELDVPQHVLRFWETKFKVVKPLKRGGGRRYYRPSDVELIRGIRDLLYKHGFTIRGAQKLLKEQGGRIDNVDALISATRSEGNPALVRAANDPAATTEGPLSDDAKAQLRGVLADLKALKEMLA
;
A
#
# COMPACT_ATOMS: atom_id res chain seq x y z
N MET A 1 10.36 22.85 2.26
CA MET A 1 10.23 23.37 0.89
C MET A 1 10.11 22.19 -0.05
N ALA A 2 8.97 22.12 -0.74
CA ALA A 2 8.54 21.00 -1.57
C ALA A 2 9.53 20.76 -2.72
N ARG A 3 10.09 19.55 -2.80
CA ARG A 3 10.91 19.16 -3.95
C ARG A 3 9.99 19.06 -5.16
N GLU A 4 10.28 19.90 -6.13
CA GLU A 4 9.70 19.93 -7.47
C GLU A 4 9.62 18.51 -8.03
N ALA A 5 8.39 18.05 -8.25
CA ALA A 5 8.09 16.95 -9.13
C ALA A 5 8.38 17.41 -10.57
N GLU A 6 9.67 17.45 -10.92
CA GLU A 6 10.10 17.63 -12.30
C GLU A 6 9.68 16.37 -13.07
N LYS A 7 8.48 16.48 -13.62
CA LYS A 7 7.71 15.47 -14.31
C LYS A 7 8.48 15.05 -15.56
N ARG A 8 9.38 14.07 -15.43
CA ARG A 8 9.92 13.36 -16.60
C ARG A 8 8.73 12.75 -17.33
N GLU A 9 8.40 13.31 -18.49
CA GLU A 9 7.54 12.69 -19.51
C GLU A 9 8.19 11.39 -19.98
N LYS A 10 8.10 10.35 -19.14
CA LYS A 10 8.27 8.98 -19.59
C LYS A 10 6.95 8.63 -20.28
N SER A 11 7.04 8.13 -21.52
CA SER A 11 5.90 7.73 -22.35
C SER A 11 4.84 7.02 -21.51
N ALA A 12 3.56 7.32 -21.77
CA ALA A 12 2.43 6.77 -21.01
C ALA A 12 2.43 5.23 -20.95
N GLU A 13 3.19 4.56 -21.84
CA GLU A 13 3.33 3.11 -21.92
C GLU A 13 4.58 2.53 -21.20
N ALA A 14 5.42 3.36 -20.59
CA ALA A 14 6.67 2.90 -20.00
C ALA A 14 6.44 2.04 -18.74
N PHE A 15 7.11 0.88 -18.69
CA PHE A 15 7.13 0.04 -17.51
C PHE A 15 7.83 0.75 -16.34
N ARG A 16 7.19 0.74 -15.16
CA ARG A 16 7.75 1.36 -13.95
C ARG A 16 8.23 0.31 -12.97
N THR A 17 9.36 0.56 -12.33
CA THR A 17 9.88 -0.29 -11.26
C THR A 17 9.13 -0.05 -9.96
N ILE A 18 9.18 -1.02 -9.04
CA ILE A 18 8.56 -0.87 -7.70
C ILE A 18 9.07 0.33 -6.92
N SER A 19 10.33 0.72 -7.11
CA SER A 19 10.91 1.91 -6.47
C SER A 19 10.30 3.19 -7.04
N GLU A 20 10.18 3.29 -8.37
CA GLU A 20 9.54 4.45 -9.01
C GLU A 20 8.06 4.58 -8.64
N VAL A 21 7.32 3.47 -8.60
CA VAL A 21 5.91 3.47 -8.19
C VAL A 21 5.76 3.84 -6.71
N SER A 22 6.69 3.39 -5.87
CA SER A 22 6.72 3.72 -4.44
C SER A 22 6.93 5.22 -4.23
N GLU A 23 7.87 5.83 -4.95
CA GLU A 23 8.13 7.28 -4.90
C GLU A 23 6.98 8.10 -5.47
N GLU A 24 6.36 7.66 -6.58
CA GLU A 24 5.26 8.40 -7.21
C GLU A 24 3.97 8.40 -6.38
N LEU A 25 3.65 7.26 -5.75
CA LEU A 25 2.41 7.09 -5.00
C LEU A 25 2.56 7.39 -3.51
N ASP A 26 3.79 7.64 -3.05
CA ASP A 26 4.18 7.77 -1.65
C ASP A 26 3.75 6.55 -0.81
N VAL A 27 3.92 5.36 -1.38
CA VAL A 27 3.57 4.08 -0.74
C VAL A 27 4.83 3.25 -0.59
N PRO A 28 5.17 2.74 0.61
CA PRO A 28 6.39 1.94 0.79
C PRO A 28 6.41 0.68 -0.10
N GLN A 29 7.59 0.33 -0.62
CA GLN A 29 7.74 -0.83 -1.52
C GLN A 29 7.23 -2.16 -0.92
N HIS A 30 7.33 -2.35 0.40
CA HIS A 30 6.84 -3.56 1.06
C HIS A 30 5.30 -3.63 1.07
N VAL A 31 4.61 -2.49 1.13
CA VAL A 31 3.15 -2.41 1.01
C VAL A 31 2.73 -2.78 -0.42
N LEU A 32 3.45 -2.30 -1.43
CA LEU A 32 3.21 -2.70 -2.82
C LEU A 32 3.39 -4.21 -3.03
N ARG A 33 4.44 -4.81 -2.45
CA ARG A 33 4.64 -6.28 -2.45
C ARG A 33 3.50 -7.01 -1.75
N PHE A 34 3.01 -6.47 -0.65
CA PHE A 34 1.87 -7.05 0.05
C PHE A 34 0.60 -6.96 -0.80
N TRP A 35 0.36 -5.84 -1.47
CA TRP A 35 -0.77 -5.66 -2.39
C TRP A 35 -0.73 -6.64 -3.56
N GLU A 36 0.45 -6.98 -4.10
CA GLU A 36 0.58 -8.04 -5.11
C GLU A 36 0.00 -9.39 -4.64
N THR A 37 0.09 -9.69 -3.34
CA THR A 37 -0.45 -10.95 -2.79
C THR A 37 -1.96 -10.91 -2.61
N LYS A 38 -2.53 -9.72 -2.42
CA LYS A 38 -3.97 -9.53 -2.15
C LYS A 38 -4.75 -9.28 -3.43
N PHE A 39 -4.21 -8.49 -4.35
CA PHE A 39 -4.89 -8.09 -5.57
C PHE A 39 -4.32 -8.88 -6.75
N LYS A 40 -4.94 -10.02 -7.07
CA LYS A 40 -4.53 -10.91 -8.17
C LYS A 40 -4.53 -10.24 -9.56
N VAL A 41 -5.21 -9.09 -9.69
CA VAL A 41 -5.24 -8.30 -10.92
C VAL A 41 -3.94 -7.53 -11.15
N VAL A 42 -3.23 -7.16 -10.09
CA VAL A 42 -1.93 -6.48 -10.18
C VAL A 42 -0.87 -7.56 -10.41
N LYS A 43 -0.42 -7.70 -11.65
CA LYS A 43 0.54 -8.74 -12.05
C LYS A 43 1.87 -8.13 -12.48
N PRO A 44 2.84 -7.95 -11.56
CA PRO A 44 4.14 -7.42 -11.92
C PRO A 44 4.84 -8.36 -12.90
N LEU A 45 5.45 -7.80 -13.93
CA LEU A 45 6.31 -8.51 -14.86
C LEU A 45 7.62 -8.84 -14.14
N LYS A 46 7.85 -10.13 -13.88
CA LYS A 46 9.09 -10.62 -13.25
C LYS A 46 10.14 -10.81 -14.35
N ARG A 47 11.18 -9.99 -14.34
CA ARG A 47 12.38 -10.18 -15.19
C ARG A 47 13.46 -10.91 -14.39
N GLY A 48 14.38 -11.58 -15.09
CA GLY A 48 15.56 -12.21 -14.47
C GLY A 48 16.26 -11.23 -13.50
N GLY A 49 16.60 -11.72 -12.29
CA GLY A 49 17.18 -10.89 -11.23
C GLY A 49 16.19 -10.36 -10.18
N GLY A 50 14.93 -10.81 -10.16
CA GLY A 50 13.98 -10.52 -9.08
C GLY A 50 13.40 -9.10 -9.07
N ARG A 51 13.70 -8.30 -10.10
CA ARG A 51 13.14 -6.96 -10.29
C ARG A 51 11.71 -7.07 -10.82
N ARG A 52 10.82 -6.26 -10.24
CA ARG A 52 9.40 -6.19 -10.59
C ARG A 52 9.14 -4.93 -11.39
N TYR A 53 8.48 -5.10 -12.52
CA TYR A 53 8.03 -4.00 -13.37
C TYR A 53 6.51 -4.01 -13.42
N TYR A 54 5.90 -2.85 -13.22
CA TYR A 54 4.46 -2.64 -13.36
C TYR A 54 4.18 -2.02 -14.72
N ARG A 55 3.07 -2.43 -15.33
CA ARG A 55 2.53 -1.74 -16.50
C ARG A 55 1.89 -0.43 -16.04
N PRO A 56 1.79 0.58 -16.91
CA PRO A 56 1.04 1.80 -16.61
C PRO A 56 -0.39 1.52 -16.10
N SER A 57 -1.07 0.55 -16.70
CA SER A 57 -2.39 0.09 -16.25
C SER A 57 -2.39 -0.48 -14.82
N ASP A 58 -1.32 -1.17 -14.43
CA ASP A 58 -1.17 -1.66 -13.05
C ASP A 58 -0.92 -0.50 -12.08
N VAL A 59 -0.18 0.53 -12.50
CA VAL A 59 0.08 1.72 -11.68
C VAL A 59 -1.21 2.52 -11.45
N GLU A 60 -2.05 2.65 -12.47
CA GLU A 60 -3.39 3.25 -12.35
C GLU A 60 -4.27 2.47 -11.37
N LEU A 61 -4.26 1.13 -11.47
CA LEU A 61 -4.96 0.25 -10.53
C LEU A 61 -4.47 0.44 -9.08
N ILE A 62 -3.15 0.45 -8.87
CA ILE A 62 -2.55 0.66 -7.55
C ILE A 62 -2.94 2.03 -7.00
N ARG A 63 -3.00 3.06 -7.84
CA ARG A 63 -3.47 4.40 -7.45
C ARG A 63 -4.94 4.37 -7.01
N GLY A 64 -5.81 3.67 -7.74
CA GLY A 64 -7.22 3.49 -7.35
C GLY A 64 -7.38 2.71 -6.03
N ILE A 65 -6.62 1.63 -5.86
CA ILE A 65 -6.59 0.85 -4.60
C ILE A 65 -6.14 1.73 -3.43
N ARG A 66 -5.09 2.53 -3.61
CA ARG A 66 -4.63 3.46 -2.58
C ARG A 66 -5.73 4.43 -2.17
N ASP A 67 -6.42 5.02 -3.13
CA ASP A 67 -7.47 5.98 -2.84
C ASP A 67 -8.66 5.31 -2.11
N LEU A 68 -9.06 4.09 -2.52
CA LEU A 68 -10.05 3.29 -1.80
C LEU A 68 -9.68 3.03 -0.34
N LEU A 69 -8.44 2.61 -0.08
CA LEU A 69 -7.99 2.25 1.27
C LEU A 69 -7.76 3.49 2.15
N TYR A 70 -7.01 4.48 1.65
CA TYR A 70 -6.56 5.61 2.46
C TYR A 70 -7.53 6.80 2.46
N LYS A 71 -8.15 7.14 1.33
CA LYS A 71 -9.09 8.28 1.28
C LYS A 71 -10.49 7.89 1.72
N HIS A 72 -10.91 6.68 1.36
CA HIS A 72 -12.29 6.25 1.57
C HIS A 72 -12.46 5.22 2.70
N GLY A 73 -11.37 4.74 3.30
CA GLY A 73 -11.42 3.85 4.46
C GLY A 73 -12.01 2.48 4.14
N PHE A 74 -11.93 2.03 2.89
CA PHE A 74 -12.32 0.67 2.54
C PHE A 74 -11.32 -0.33 3.08
N THR A 75 -11.82 -1.50 3.46
CA THR A 75 -10.95 -2.63 3.81
C THR A 75 -10.33 -3.28 2.59
N ILE A 76 -9.23 -3.99 2.76
CA ILE A 76 -8.61 -4.78 1.68
C ILE A 76 -9.63 -5.75 1.06
N ARG A 77 -10.49 -6.37 1.88
CA ARG A 77 -11.57 -7.25 1.40
C ARG A 77 -12.63 -6.47 0.63
N GLY A 78 -12.96 -5.26 1.07
CA GLY A 78 -13.89 -4.38 0.39
C GLY A 78 -13.38 -3.95 -0.98
N ALA A 79 -12.14 -3.48 -1.03
CA ALA A 79 -11.46 -3.14 -2.28
C ALA A 79 -11.38 -4.35 -3.22
N GLN A 80 -11.07 -5.56 -2.74
CA GLN A 80 -11.06 -6.77 -3.55
C GLN A 80 -12.43 -7.09 -4.17
N LYS A 81 -13.51 -6.95 -3.39
CA LYS A 81 -14.87 -7.22 -3.87
C LYS A 81 -15.25 -6.23 -4.98
N LEU A 82 -15.01 -4.95 -4.74
CA LEU A 82 -15.24 -3.89 -5.72
C LEU A 82 -14.46 -4.11 -7.02
N LEU A 83 -13.19 -4.52 -6.88
CA LEU A 83 -12.34 -4.81 -8.03
C LEU A 83 -12.83 -6.00 -8.85
N LYS A 84 -13.46 -6.97 -8.19
CA LYS A 84 -14.08 -8.13 -8.86
C LYS A 84 -15.34 -7.72 -9.62
N GLU A 85 -16.15 -6.83 -9.05
CA GLU A 85 -17.38 -6.31 -9.67
C GLU A 85 -17.08 -5.44 -10.89
N GLN A 86 -16.04 -4.61 -10.85
CA GLN A 86 -15.61 -3.81 -12.00
C GLN A 86 -14.73 -4.55 -13.03
N GLY A 87 -14.54 -5.86 -12.88
CA GLY A 87 -13.75 -6.66 -13.82
C GLY A 87 -12.26 -6.30 -13.85
N GLY A 88 -11.73 -5.77 -12.75
CA GLY A 88 -10.30 -5.46 -12.60
C GLY A 88 -9.86 -4.13 -13.21
N ARG A 89 -10.77 -3.20 -13.49
CA ARG A 89 -10.46 -1.79 -13.78
C ARG A 89 -10.99 -0.90 -12.67
N ILE A 90 -10.31 0.22 -12.42
CA ILE A 90 -10.78 1.28 -11.53
C ILE A 90 -10.62 2.59 -12.30
N ASP A 91 -11.53 2.84 -13.22
CA ASP A 91 -11.45 4.04 -14.07
C ASP A 91 -11.99 5.27 -13.31
N ASN A 92 -12.91 5.06 -12.36
CA ASN A 92 -13.48 6.13 -11.54
C ASN A 92 -13.87 5.64 -10.14
N VAL A 93 -13.02 5.97 -9.16
CA VAL A 93 -13.19 5.58 -7.75
C VAL A 93 -14.45 6.21 -7.14
N ASP A 94 -14.73 7.48 -7.43
CA ASP A 94 -15.88 8.20 -6.87
C ASP A 94 -17.20 7.63 -7.37
N ALA A 95 -17.30 7.32 -8.66
CA ALA A 95 -18.47 6.67 -9.24
C ALA A 95 -18.73 5.30 -8.59
N LEU A 96 -17.66 4.50 -8.42
CA LEU A 96 -17.75 3.19 -7.78
C LEU A 96 -18.28 3.29 -6.34
N ILE A 97 -17.76 4.23 -5.57
CA ILE A 97 -18.15 4.43 -4.17
C ILE A 97 -19.60 4.93 -4.07
N SER A 98 -20.04 5.78 -5.00
CA SER A 98 -21.43 6.23 -5.04
C SER A 98 -22.40 5.06 -5.30
N ALA A 99 -22.03 4.14 -6.20
CA ALA A 99 -22.78 2.91 -6.44
C ALA A 99 -22.81 2.01 -5.19
N THR A 100 -21.66 1.79 -4.55
CA THR A 100 -21.58 0.95 -3.34
C THR A 100 -22.36 1.54 -2.15
N ARG A 101 -22.38 2.87 -1.99
CA ARG A 101 -23.18 3.54 -0.95
C ARG A 101 -24.68 3.38 -1.21
N SER A 102 -25.11 3.41 -2.47
CA SER A 102 -26.51 3.18 -2.84
C SER A 102 -26.98 1.76 -2.54
N GLU A 103 -26.08 0.77 -2.58
CA GLU A 103 -26.41 -0.63 -2.27
C GLU A 103 -26.49 -0.94 -0.76
N GLY A 104 -26.29 0.05 0.12
CA GLY A 104 -26.53 -0.11 1.56
C GLY A 104 -25.68 -1.20 2.22
N ASN A 105 -24.44 -1.41 1.76
CA ASN A 105 -23.54 -2.44 2.29
C ASN A 105 -22.49 -1.85 3.26
N PRO A 106 -22.84 -1.65 4.56
CA PRO A 106 -21.95 -1.03 5.55
C PRO A 106 -20.71 -1.87 5.89
N ALA A 107 -20.70 -3.18 5.53
CA ALA A 107 -19.58 -4.08 5.82
C ALA A 107 -18.31 -3.76 5.01
N LEU A 108 -18.43 -2.95 3.95
CA LEU A 108 -17.29 -2.55 3.11
C LEU A 108 -16.61 -1.26 3.59
N VAL A 109 -17.34 -0.41 4.32
CA VAL A 109 -16.98 0.99 4.63
C VAL A 109 -16.52 1.18 6.08
N ARG A 110 -16.44 0.11 6.88
CA ARG A 110 -16.06 0.26 8.28
C ARG A 110 -15.25 -0.92 8.81
N ALA A 111 -13.93 -0.78 8.75
CA ALA A 111 -13.09 -1.20 9.86
C ALA A 111 -12.19 -0.02 10.19
N ALA A 112 -12.37 0.55 11.39
CA ALA A 112 -11.63 1.70 11.89
C ALA A 112 -10.16 1.36 12.24
N ASN A 113 -9.50 0.53 11.43
CA ASN A 113 -8.07 0.21 11.46
C ASN A 113 -7.78 -0.79 10.33
N ASP A 114 -7.47 -0.29 9.13
CA ASP A 114 -6.68 -1.05 8.16
C ASP A 114 -5.19 -0.81 8.43
N PRO A 115 -4.32 -1.83 8.28
CA PRO A 115 -3.09 -2.06 9.05
C PRO A 115 -1.91 -1.12 8.76
N ALA A 116 -2.12 0.00 8.07
CA ALA A 116 -1.08 1.02 7.90
C ALA A 116 -0.91 1.91 9.15
N ALA A 117 -1.88 1.91 10.07
CA ALA A 117 -1.83 2.70 11.32
C ALA A 117 -0.98 2.07 12.44
N THR A 118 -0.48 0.85 12.26
CA THR A 118 0.59 0.29 13.09
C THR A 118 1.77 0.03 12.16
N THR A 119 2.79 0.88 12.23
CA THR A 119 4.11 0.64 11.62
C THR A 119 4.82 -0.50 12.35
N GLU A 120 4.19 -1.68 12.39
CA GLU A 120 4.78 -2.95 12.75
C GLU A 120 4.08 -4.01 11.89
N GLY A 121 4.61 -4.25 10.69
CA GLY A 121 4.63 -5.65 10.24
C GLY A 121 5.24 -6.45 11.39
N PRO A 122 4.73 -7.65 11.76
CA PRO A 122 5.12 -8.30 13.01
C PRO A 122 6.63 -8.24 13.10
N LEU A 123 7.15 -7.42 14.03
CA LEU A 123 8.58 -7.36 14.30
C LEU A 123 8.97 -8.83 14.40
N SER A 124 9.91 -9.26 13.55
CA SER A 124 10.51 -10.59 13.68
C SER A 124 10.76 -10.82 15.16
N ASP A 125 10.47 -12.02 15.70
CA ASP A 125 10.67 -12.28 17.12
C ASP A 125 12.10 -11.89 17.56
N ASP A 126 13.04 -11.96 16.63
CA ASP A 126 14.41 -11.46 16.73
C ASP A 126 14.51 -9.93 16.89
N ALA A 127 13.78 -9.15 16.08
CA ALA A 127 13.71 -7.69 16.20
C ALA A 127 13.04 -7.23 17.51
N LYS A 128 12.02 -7.97 17.99
CA LYS A 128 11.41 -7.72 19.30
C LYS A 128 12.38 -8.03 20.44
N ALA A 129 13.17 -9.08 20.31
CA ALA A 129 14.20 -9.44 21.29
C ALA A 129 15.31 -8.38 21.36
N GLN A 130 15.79 -7.90 20.21
CA GLN A 130 16.79 -6.84 20.12
C GLN A 130 16.31 -5.53 20.75
N LEU A 131 15.07 -5.09 20.46
CA LEU A 131 14.52 -3.87 21.06
C LEU A 131 14.34 -3.99 22.57
N ARG A 132 13.95 -5.16 23.08
CA ARG A 132 13.89 -5.41 24.53
C ARG A 132 15.27 -5.34 25.18
N GLY A 133 16.30 -5.85 24.52
CA GLY A 133 17.69 -5.76 24.98
C GLY A 133 18.15 -4.31 25.08
N VAL A 134 18.03 -3.54 23.99
CA VAL A 134 18.41 -2.12 23.97
C VAL A 134 17.66 -1.31 25.03
N LEU A 135 16.38 -1.61 25.27
CA LEU A 135 15.59 -0.94 26.29
C LEU A 135 16.03 -1.32 27.72
N ALA A 136 16.51 -2.54 27.94
CA ALA A 136 17.11 -2.95 29.21
C ALA A 136 18.44 -2.22 29.44
N ASP A 137 19.29 -2.14 28.42
CA ASP A 137 20.59 -1.44 28.49
C ASP A 137 20.40 0.05 28.78
N LEU A 138 19.45 0.71 28.11
CA LEU A 138 19.13 2.12 28.35
C LEU A 138 18.56 2.37 29.75
N LYS A 139 17.78 1.43 30.28
CA LYS A 139 17.29 1.52 31.68
C LYS A 139 18.43 1.36 32.68
N ALA A 140 19.33 0.41 32.46
CA ALA A 140 20.51 0.23 33.31
C ALA A 140 21.41 1.47 33.30
N LEU A 141 21.64 2.08 32.12
CA LEU A 141 22.40 3.33 32.00
C LEU A 141 21.70 4.50 32.70
N LYS A 142 20.36 4.56 32.64
CA LYS A 142 19.58 5.59 33.35
C LYS A 142 19.72 5.45 34.86
N GLU A 143 19.75 4.24 35.40
CA GLU A 143 19.94 4.03 36.85
C GLU A 143 21.37 4.27 37.31
N MET A 144 22.38 4.14 36.44
CA MET A 144 23.76 4.51 36.76
C MET A 144 24.01 6.03 36.75
N LEU A 145 23.15 6.80 36.08
CA LEU A 145 23.22 8.26 35.98
C LEU A 145 22.27 8.98 36.94
N ALA A 146 21.54 8.24 37.78
CA ALA A 146 20.68 8.76 38.85
C ALA A 146 21.36 8.59 40.22
#